data_AF-A0A8D8HYA5-F1
#
_entry.id   AF-A0A8D8HYA5-F1
#
_cell.length_a   1.000
_cell.length_b   1.000
_cell.length_c   1.000
_cell.angle_alpha   90.00
_cell.angle_beta   90.00
_cell.angle_gamma   90.00
#
_symmetry.space_group_name_H-M   'P 1'
#
loop_
_entity.id
_entity.type
_entity.pdbx_description
1 polymer ?
#
loop_
_entity_poly.entity_id
_entity_poly.type
_entity_poly.pdbx_seq_one_letter_code
_entity_poly.pdbx_strand_id
1 'polypeptide(L)'
;MALLVFLIAAAHCVYTPFTKVEESFNLQAIHDLLYHRWNITDYDHLEFPGVVPRSFLGPMVVTCLATPVATALEFFEVNKFWMQYVVRFILAGIVVFAWNQLRVTIHKRLGVSVSLWYIMITITQFHFMFYMSRPLPNIMALPLVLLAINYWMTRSMKLFLVCSGAAIIIFRAELAMLLGLYLLYDLYYKRVKLETVLKVA
;
A
#
# COMPACT_ATOMS: atom_id res chain seq x y z
N MET A 1 5.62 -12.17 14.21
CA MET A 1 5.85 -12.27 12.74
C MET A 1 5.60 -10.94 12.03
N ALA A 2 4.41 -10.34 12.10
CA ALA A 2 4.18 -9.01 11.53
C ALA A 2 5.17 -7.95 12.06
N LEU A 3 5.43 -7.95 13.37
CA LEU A 3 6.43 -7.09 14.00
C LEU A 3 7.83 -7.31 13.42
N LEU A 4 8.25 -8.57 13.19
CA LEU A 4 9.56 -8.86 12.61
C LEU A 4 9.70 -8.26 11.20
N VAL A 5 8.69 -8.45 10.35
CA VAL A 5 8.65 -7.86 9.01
C VAL A 5 8.72 -6.35 9.09
N PHE A 6 7.95 -5.73 9.98
CA PHE A 6 7.97 -4.30 10.19
C PHE A 6 9.36 -3.79 10.62
N LEU A 7 9.99 -4.46 11.58
CA LEU A 7 11.32 -4.09 12.07
C LEU A 7 12.39 -4.19 10.99
N ILE A 8 12.33 -5.21 10.12
CA ILE A 8 13.26 -5.33 8.98
C ILE A 8 13.06 -4.18 7.99
N ALA A 9 11.81 -3.87 7.62
CA ALA A 9 11.51 -2.74 6.75
C ALA A 9 11.92 -1.40 7.38
N ALA A 10 11.71 -1.23 8.69
CA ALA A 10 12.12 -0.05 9.43
C ALA A 10 13.65 0.10 9.46
N ALA A 11 14.38 -0.99 9.66
CA ALA A 11 15.83 -0.99 9.60
C ALA A 11 16.33 -0.52 8.22
N HIS A 12 15.77 -1.06 7.12
CA HIS A 12 16.08 -0.58 5.78
C HIS A 12 15.81 0.92 5.63
N CYS A 13 14.68 1.41 6.12
CA CYS A 13 14.33 2.83 6.07
C CYS A 13 15.35 3.70 6.82
N VAL A 14 15.84 3.27 7.99
CA VAL A 14 16.84 4.00 8.80
C VAL A 14 18.21 4.00 8.11
N TYR A 15 18.65 2.85 7.59
CA TYR A 15 19.95 2.74 6.92
C TYR A 15 19.99 3.44 5.55
N THR A 16 18.83 3.66 4.93
CA THR A 16 18.72 4.26 3.59
C THR A 16 17.80 5.48 3.57
N PRO A 17 18.22 6.58 4.24
CA PRO A 17 17.36 7.73 4.48
C PRO A 17 16.97 8.46 3.20
N PHE A 18 17.81 8.44 2.17
CA PHE A 18 17.59 9.20 0.94
C PHE A 18 16.45 8.64 0.09
N THR A 19 15.85 9.52 -0.69
CA THR A 19 14.71 9.26 -1.56
C THR A 19 15.16 9.00 -2.98
N LYS A 20 14.54 8.02 -3.62
CA LYS A 20 14.64 7.82 -5.06
C LYS A 20 13.74 8.84 -5.76
N VAL A 21 14.08 9.22 -6.99
CA VAL A 21 13.29 10.19 -7.78
C VAL A 21 11.83 9.74 -7.93
N GLU A 22 11.57 8.44 -8.06
CA GLU A 22 10.22 7.88 -8.19
C GLU A 22 9.35 8.07 -6.93
N GLU A 23 9.94 8.32 -5.76
CA GLU A 23 9.25 8.56 -4.50
C GLU A 23 8.75 10.00 -4.38
N SER A 24 9.32 10.94 -5.15
CA SER A 24 9.10 12.38 -4.98
C SER A 24 7.62 12.74 -5.05
N PHE A 25 6.89 12.22 -6.03
CA PHE A 25 5.48 12.58 -6.24
C PHE A 25 4.61 12.33 -5.01
N ASN A 26 4.62 11.11 -4.47
CA ASN A 26 3.81 10.80 -3.31
C ASN A 26 4.37 11.44 -2.04
N LEU A 27 5.70 11.57 -1.93
CA LEU A 27 6.31 12.20 -0.76
C LEU A 27 5.96 13.68 -0.68
N GLN A 28 6.06 14.41 -1.80
CA GLN A 28 5.66 15.81 -1.88
C GLN A 28 4.16 15.97 -1.72
N ALA A 29 3.34 15.08 -2.31
CA ALA A 29 1.90 15.11 -2.06
C ALA A 29 1.57 15.00 -0.56
N ILE A 30 2.27 14.13 0.17
CA ILE A 30 2.09 13.98 1.63
C ILE A 30 2.60 15.23 2.36
N HIS A 31 3.76 15.78 1.97
CA HIS A 31 4.27 17.04 2.51
C HIS A 31 3.24 18.16 2.35
N ASP A 32 2.70 18.35 1.15
CA ASP A 32 1.78 19.44 0.85
C ASP A 32 0.46 19.29 1.62
N LEU A 33 -0.06 18.07 1.71
CA LEU A 33 -1.25 17.79 2.51
C LEU A 33 -1.04 18.04 4.02
N LEU A 34 0.16 17.80 4.55
CA LEU A 34 0.47 18.03 5.97
C LEU A 34 0.69 19.52 6.28
N TYR A 35 1.48 20.20 5.45
CA TYR A 35 1.99 21.55 5.74
C TYR A 35 1.21 22.67 5.04
N HIS A 36 0.84 22.50 3.76
CA HIS A 36 0.06 23.50 3.01
C HIS A 36 -1.45 23.33 3.18
N ARG A 37 -1.92 22.10 3.47
CA ARG A 37 -3.30 21.76 3.89
C ARG A 37 -4.39 22.21 2.90
N TRP A 38 -4.95 23.40 3.10
CA TRP A 38 -5.98 23.98 2.22
C TRP A 38 -5.40 25.00 1.23
N ASN A 39 -4.13 25.38 1.40
CA ASN A 39 -3.47 26.32 0.52
C ASN A 39 -2.95 25.62 -0.74
N ILE A 40 -3.87 25.26 -1.64
CA ILE A 40 -3.58 24.48 -2.85
C ILE A 40 -2.59 25.21 -3.79
N THR A 41 -2.55 26.55 -3.75
CA THR A 41 -1.64 27.34 -4.61
C THR A 41 -0.17 27.05 -4.36
N ASP A 42 0.18 26.58 -3.17
CA ASP A 42 1.56 26.30 -2.77
C ASP A 42 1.95 24.83 -3.01
N TYR A 43 1.10 24.03 -3.67
CA TYR A 43 1.36 22.62 -3.89
C TYR A 43 2.41 22.45 -4.98
N ASP A 44 3.44 21.65 -4.70
CA ASP A 44 4.57 21.36 -5.61
C ASP A 44 4.08 20.78 -6.95
N HIS A 45 2.98 20.02 -6.93
CA HIS A 45 2.39 19.41 -8.12
C HIS A 45 1.80 20.41 -9.13
N LEU A 46 1.55 21.66 -8.73
CA LEU A 46 1.14 22.72 -9.66
C LEU A 46 2.32 23.26 -10.46
N GLU A 47 3.49 23.39 -9.83
CA GLU A 47 4.72 23.87 -10.46
C GLU A 47 5.44 22.75 -11.22
N PHE A 48 5.45 21.54 -10.66
CA PHE A 48 6.12 20.35 -11.21
C PHE A 48 5.12 19.22 -11.50
N PRO A 49 4.20 19.40 -12.47
CA PRO A 49 3.27 18.36 -12.84
C PRO A 49 4.03 17.16 -13.41
N GLY A 50 3.70 15.97 -12.92
CA GLY A 50 4.32 14.75 -13.41
C GLY A 50 3.94 14.43 -14.85
N VAL A 51 4.83 13.76 -15.56
CA VAL A 51 4.60 13.25 -16.92
C VAL A 51 3.41 12.28 -17.03
N VAL A 52 2.99 11.69 -15.90
CA VAL A 52 1.82 10.82 -15.79
C VAL A 52 0.99 11.29 -14.61
N PRO A 53 -0.33 11.51 -14.78
CA PRO A 53 -1.21 11.87 -13.69
C PRO A 53 -1.27 10.74 -12.66
N ARG A 54 -1.11 11.08 -11.38
CA ARG A 54 -1.12 10.14 -10.26
C ARG A 54 -2.22 10.51 -9.28
N SER A 55 -2.78 9.51 -8.61
CA SER A 55 -3.83 9.73 -7.61
C SER A 55 -3.27 10.25 -6.29
N PHE A 56 -3.93 11.27 -5.73
CA PHE A 56 -3.67 11.79 -4.39
C PHE A 56 -4.29 10.93 -3.27
N LEU A 57 -5.15 9.95 -3.59
CA LEU A 57 -5.85 9.16 -2.57
C LEU A 57 -4.91 8.32 -1.71
N GLY A 58 -3.85 7.75 -2.28
CA GLY A 58 -2.82 7.03 -1.52
C GLY A 58 -2.10 7.94 -0.50
N PRO A 59 -1.46 9.04 -0.98
CA PRO A 59 -0.91 10.10 -0.13
C PRO A 59 -1.85 10.59 0.96
N MET A 60 -3.14 10.79 0.65
CA MET A 60 -4.14 11.28 1.59
C MET A 60 -4.34 10.31 2.77
N VAL A 61 -4.45 9.00 2.51
CA VAL A 61 -4.58 7.99 3.57
C VAL A 61 -3.37 8.01 4.51
N VAL A 62 -2.15 8.06 3.94
CA VAL A 62 -0.93 8.11 4.75
C VAL A 62 -0.86 9.41 5.55
N THR A 63 -1.22 10.54 4.94
CA THR A 63 -1.29 11.85 5.59
C THR A 63 -2.25 11.81 6.78
N CYS A 64 -3.47 11.32 6.61
CA CYS A 64 -4.46 11.22 7.69
C CYS A 64 -3.94 10.44 8.91
N LEU A 65 -3.20 9.35 8.68
CA LEU A 65 -2.60 8.55 9.74
C LEU A 65 -1.37 9.24 10.36
N ALA A 66 -0.67 10.05 9.58
CA ALA A 66 0.52 10.77 9.99
C ALA A 66 0.20 12.07 10.74
N THR A 67 -0.98 12.68 10.52
CA THR A 67 -1.38 13.97 11.11
C THR A 67 -1.18 14.03 12.62
N PRO A 68 -1.60 13.05 13.45
CA PRO A 68 -1.44 13.17 14.91
C PRO A 68 0.02 13.21 15.36
N VAL A 69 0.91 12.53 14.62
CA VAL A 69 2.35 12.53 14.90
C VAL A 69 2.98 13.81 14.34
N ALA A 70 2.55 14.25 13.15
CA ALA A 70 3.01 15.49 12.54
C ALA A 70 2.72 16.71 13.42
N THR A 71 1.51 16.82 13.96
CA THR A 71 1.14 17.93 14.85
C THR A 71 1.95 17.93 16.15
N ALA A 72 2.25 16.76 16.71
CA ALA A 72 3.12 16.64 17.86
C ALA A 72 4.56 17.07 17.53
N LEU A 73 5.10 16.63 16.40
CA LEU A 73 6.46 17.01 15.96
C LEU A 73 6.57 18.51 15.65
N GLU A 74 5.54 19.10 15.02
CA GLU A 74 5.44 20.55 14.79
C GLU A 74 5.42 21.31 16.12
N PHE A 75 4.64 20.84 17.10
CA PHE A 75 4.58 21.45 18.42
C PHE A 75 5.93 21.45 19.16
N PHE A 76 6.74 20.41 18.98
CA PHE A 76 8.09 20.32 19.53
C PHE A 76 9.17 20.91 18.62
N GLU A 77 8.80 21.62 17.54
CA GLU A 77 9.71 22.24 16.57
C GLU A 77 10.75 21.26 15.98
N VAL A 78 10.35 19.99 15.82
CA VAL A 78 11.23 18.96 15.28
C VAL A 78 11.41 19.16 13.77
N ASN A 79 12.65 18.98 13.29
CA ASN A 79 12.99 19.13 11.88
C ASN A 79 12.10 18.24 10.98
N LYS A 80 11.56 18.82 9.90
CA LYS A 80 10.72 18.15 8.88
C LYS A 80 11.35 16.86 8.32
N PHE A 81 12.67 16.74 8.34
CA PHE A 81 13.39 15.51 7.98
C PHE A 81 12.85 14.28 8.72
N TRP A 82 12.49 14.42 10.00
CA TRP A 82 11.91 13.32 10.78
C TRP A 82 10.51 12.91 10.31
N MET A 83 9.76 13.84 9.73
CA MET A 83 8.44 13.56 9.18
C MET A 83 8.51 12.55 8.03
N GLN A 84 9.59 12.58 7.24
CA GLN A 84 9.82 11.60 6.19
C GLN A 84 9.88 10.16 6.75
N TYR A 85 10.54 9.95 7.89
CA TYR A 85 10.57 8.63 8.53
C TYR A 85 9.21 8.21 9.03
N VAL A 86 8.47 9.13 9.67
CA VAL A 86 7.11 8.86 10.18
C VAL A 86 6.21 8.38 9.04
N VAL A 87 6.19 9.11 7.93
CA VAL A 87 5.41 8.76 6.73
C VAL A 87 5.80 7.38 6.20
N ARG A 88 7.10 7.09 6.10
CA ARG A 88 7.61 5.81 5.61
C ARG A 88 7.28 4.64 6.54
N PHE A 89 7.34 4.84 7.86
CA PHE A 89 6.96 3.83 8.84
C PHE A 89 5.45 3.57 8.83
N ILE A 90 4.64 4.61 8.68
CA ILE A 90 3.18 4.44 8.53
C ILE A 90 2.87 3.63 7.28
N LEU A 91 3.47 3.98 6.14
CA LEU A 91 3.30 3.22 4.89
C LEU A 91 3.72 1.76 5.05
N ALA A 92 4.88 1.50 5.66
CA ALA A 92 5.33 0.15 5.98
C ALA A 92 4.30 -0.59 6.85
N GLY A 93 3.76 0.08 7.87
CA GLY A 93 2.72 -0.47 8.76
C GLY A 93 1.46 -0.88 8.01
N ILE A 94 0.97 -0.04 7.09
CA ILE A 94 -0.19 -0.35 6.23
C ILE A 94 0.08 -1.59 5.37
N VAL A 95 1.26 -1.69 4.76
CA VAL A 95 1.66 -2.86 3.95
C VAL A 95 1.80 -4.11 4.83
N VAL A 96 2.44 -4.01 6.00
CA VAL A 96 2.57 -5.13 6.96
C VAL A 96 1.20 -5.62 7.41
N PHE A 97 0.26 -4.71 7.68
CA PHE A 97 -1.11 -5.08 8.05
C PHE A 97 -1.74 -5.95 6.96
N ALA A 98 -1.76 -5.47 5.71
CA ALA A 98 -2.33 -6.21 4.58
C ALA A 98 -1.61 -7.56 4.34
N TRP A 99 -0.28 -7.56 4.40
CA TRP A 99 0.54 -8.77 4.28
C TRP A 99 0.24 -9.79 5.38
N ASN A 100 0.05 -9.34 6.62
CA ASN A 100 -0.25 -10.23 7.75
C ASN A 100 -1.66 -10.84 7.64
N GLN A 101 -2.65 -10.10 7.13
CA GLN A 101 -3.97 -10.65 6.85
C GLN A 101 -3.86 -11.81 5.85
N LEU A 102 -3.13 -11.62 4.75
CA LEU A 102 -2.88 -12.67 3.77
C LEU A 102 -2.12 -13.87 4.38
N ARG A 103 -1.07 -13.62 5.19
CA ARG A 103 -0.32 -14.67 5.92
C ARG A 103 -1.23 -15.53 6.79
N VAL A 104 -2.14 -14.90 7.54
CA VAL A 104 -3.09 -15.60 8.41
C VAL A 104 -4.03 -16.48 7.58
N THR A 105 -4.48 -15.99 6.42
CA THR A 105 -5.31 -16.78 5.50
C THR A 105 -4.54 -17.95 4.89
N ILE A 106 -3.30 -17.73 4.45
CA ILE A 106 -2.41 -18.80 3.94
C ILE A 106 -2.24 -19.88 5.00
N HIS A 107 -1.94 -19.49 6.24
CA HIS A 107 -1.82 -20.44 7.36
C HIS A 107 -3.09 -21.28 7.56
N LYS A 108 -4.26 -20.63 7.56
CA LYS A 108 -5.55 -21.30 7.77
C LYS A 108 -5.96 -22.21 6.61
N ARG A 109 -5.65 -21.82 5.37
CA ARG A 109 -6.11 -22.52 4.14
C ARG A 109 -5.13 -23.56 3.62
N LEU A 110 -3.82 -23.28 3.72
CA LEU A 110 -2.74 -24.07 3.10
C LEU A 110 -1.82 -24.71 4.16
N GLY A 111 -2.07 -24.46 5.44
CA GLY A 111 -1.35 -25.06 6.56
C GLY A 111 -0.07 -24.33 6.98
N VAL A 112 0.55 -24.86 8.03
CA VAL A 112 1.72 -24.24 8.68
C VAL A 112 2.93 -24.20 7.75
N SER A 113 3.21 -25.29 7.04
CA SER A 113 4.40 -25.41 6.16
C SER A 113 4.44 -24.31 5.08
N VAL A 114 3.34 -24.11 4.35
CA VAL A 114 3.25 -23.08 3.31
C VAL A 114 3.35 -21.67 3.89
N SER A 115 2.74 -21.44 5.06
CA SER A 115 2.84 -20.15 5.75
C SER A 115 4.27 -19.83 6.18
N LEU A 116 5.02 -20.82 6.67
CA LEU A 116 6.44 -20.65 7.01
C LEU A 116 7.26 -20.29 5.78
N TRP A 117 7.09 -21.00 4.66
CA TRP A 117 7.78 -20.67 3.41
C TRP A 117 7.43 -19.27 2.90
N TYR A 118 6.15 -18.88 2.95
CA TYR A 118 5.73 -17.53 2.60
C TYR A 118 6.45 -16.46 3.45
N ILE A 119 6.56 -16.69 4.76
CA ILE A 119 7.30 -15.78 5.67
C ILE A 119 8.78 -15.76 5.32
N MET A 120 9.44 -16.92 5.21
CA MET A 120 10.87 -17.05 4.96
C MET A 120 11.27 -16.40 3.64
N ILE A 121 10.51 -16.64 2.57
CA ILE A 121 10.73 -15.99 1.28
C ILE A 121 10.55 -14.48 1.42
N THR A 122 9.49 -14.00 2.08
CA THR A 122 9.28 -12.55 2.23
C THR A 122 10.46 -11.90 2.97
N ILE A 123 10.86 -12.41 4.15
CA ILE A 123 11.90 -11.77 5.00
C ILE A 123 13.31 -11.83 4.39
N THR A 124 13.59 -12.81 3.54
CA THR A 124 14.89 -12.93 2.87
C THR A 124 14.97 -12.12 1.58
N GLN A 125 13.83 -11.69 1.04
CA GLN A 125 13.76 -10.99 -0.23
C GLN A 125 13.96 -9.49 -0.04
N PHE A 126 15.06 -8.97 -0.61
CA PHE A 126 15.42 -7.56 -0.50
C PHE A 126 14.31 -6.62 -1.01
N HIS A 127 13.72 -6.90 -2.17
CA HIS A 127 12.83 -5.94 -2.84
C HIS A 127 11.60 -5.61 -1.97
N PHE A 128 10.87 -6.62 -1.49
CA PHE A 128 9.66 -6.39 -0.70
C PHE A 128 9.99 -5.63 0.59
N MET A 129 10.99 -6.09 1.34
CA MET A 129 11.38 -5.49 2.62
C MET A 129 11.89 -4.06 2.47
N PHE A 130 12.66 -3.77 1.42
CA PHE A 130 13.22 -2.46 1.18
C PHE A 130 12.19 -1.46 0.65
N TYR A 131 11.33 -1.88 -0.29
CA TYR A 131 10.42 -0.96 -0.96
C TYR A 131 9.12 -0.72 -0.21
N MET A 132 8.70 -1.61 0.69
CA MET A 132 7.40 -1.48 1.37
C MET A 132 7.26 -0.24 2.28
N SER A 133 8.37 0.38 2.69
CA SER A 133 8.35 1.66 3.43
C SER A 133 8.46 2.88 2.53
N ARG A 134 8.73 2.71 1.22
CA ARG A 134 8.99 3.82 0.29
C ARG A 134 7.72 4.21 -0.45
N PRO A 135 7.38 5.51 -0.55
CA PRO A 135 6.13 5.98 -1.15
C PRO A 135 6.16 5.92 -2.69
N LEU A 136 6.42 4.75 -3.25
CA LEU A 136 6.33 4.49 -4.68
C LEU A 136 4.87 4.26 -5.08
N PRO A 137 4.46 4.62 -6.31
CA PRO A 137 3.10 4.39 -6.79
C PRO A 137 2.64 2.92 -6.64
N ASN A 138 3.54 1.97 -6.88
CA ASN A 138 3.23 0.54 -6.77
C ASN A 138 3.01 0.12 -5.31
N ILE A 139 3.72 0.74 -4.37
CA ILE A 139 3.61 0.44 -2.95
C ILE A 139 2.33 1.07 -2.38
N MET A 140 1.86 2.19 -2.92
CA MET A 140 0.54 2.73 -2.59
C MET A 140 -0.61 1.78 -3.00
N ALA A 141 -0.46 1.08 -4.12
CA ALA A 141 -1.44 0.07 -4.57
C ALA A 141 -1.34 -1.27 -3.82
N LEU A 142 -0.14 -1.62 -3.35
CA LEU A 142 0.18 -2.94 -2.81
C LEU A 142 -0.73 -3.41 -1.65
N PRO A 143 -1.10 -2.58 -0.65
CA PRO A 143 -2.02 -3.00 0.41
C PRO A 143 -3.36 -3.50 -0.13
N LEU A 144 -3.94 -2.80 -1.12
CA LEU A 144 -5.20 -3.19 -1.74
C LEU A 144 -5.06 -4.50 -2.52
N VAL A 145 -3.93 -4.70 -3.21
CA VAL A 145 -3.65 -5.95 -3.94
C VAL A 145 -3.52 -7.13 -2.97
N LEU A 146 -2.76 -6.98 -1.88
CA LEU A 146 -2.60 -8.03 -0.86
C LEU A 146 -3.95 -8.39 -0.21
N LEU A 147 -4.77 -7.38 0.11
CA LEU A 147 -6.12 -7.58 0.63
C LEU A 147 -7.04 -8.23 -0.41
N ALA A 148 -6.96 -7.85 -1.69
CA ALA A 148 -7.74 -8.46 -2.76
C ALA A 148 -7.43 -9.97 -2.85
N ILE A 149 -6.15 -10.35 -2.90
CA ILE A 149 -5.74 -11.75 -2.92
C ILE A 149 -6.24 -12.49 -1.66
N ASN A 150 -6.14 -11.85 -0.49
CA ASN A 150 -6.67 -12.40 0.75
C ASN A 150 -8.19 -12.63 0.69
N TYR A 151 -8.95 -11.68 0.13
CA TYR A 151 -10.40 -11.80 -0.01
C TYR A 151 -10.82 -12.83 -1.06
N TRP A 152 -10.04 -12.97 -2.13
CA TRP A 152 -10.18 -14.05 -3.10
C TRP A 152 -10.00 -15.43 -2.44
N MET A 153 -8.92 -15.63 -1.66
CA MET A 153 -8.67 -16.87 -0.92
C MET A 153 -9.70 -17.18 0.18
N THR A 154 -10.26 -16.14 0.81
CA THR A 154 -11.31 -16.30 1.84
C THR A 154 -12.72 -16.44 1.26
N ARG A 155 -12.88 -16.30 -0.05
CA ARG A 155 -14.16 -16.32 -0.78
C ARG A 155 -15.09 -15.13 -0.52
N SER A 156 -14.55 -14.01 -0.06
CA SER A 156 -15.31 -12.77 0.10
C SER A 156 -15.32 -11.95 -1.19
N MET A 157 -16.21 -12.30 -2.12
CA MET A 157 -16.20 -11.74 -3.48
C MET A 157 -16.46 -10.24 -3.54
N LYS A 158 -17.36 -9.73 -2.70
CA LYS A 158 -17.64 -8.29 -2.65
C LYS A 158 -16.38 -7.49 -2.31
N LEU A 159 -15.65 -7.90 -1.27
CA LEU A 159 -14.42 -7.23 -0.86
C LEU A 159 -13.28 -7.44 -1.87
N PHE A 160 -13.18 -8.62 -2.48
CA PHE A 160 -12.24 -8.87 -3.57
C PHE A 160 -12.46 -7.90 -4.73
N LEU A 161 -13.70 -7.73 -5.19
CA LEU A 161 -14.04 -6.82 -6.29
C LEU A 161 -13.80 -5.36 -5.92
N VAL A 162 -14.19 -4.93 -4.72
CA VAL A 162 -13.96 -3.55 -4.26
C VAL A 162 -12.47 -3.23 -4.15
N CYS A 163 -11.67 -4.09 -3.50
CA CYS A 163 -10.23 -3.88 -3.39
C CYS A 163 -9.54 -3.93 -4.76
N SER A 164 -9.95 -4.85 -5.64
CA SER A 164 -9.38 -4.96 -6.99
C SER A 164 -9.73 -3.75 -7.85
N GLY A 165 -11.00 -3.34 -7.87
CA GLY A 165 -11.47 -2.16 -8.58
C GLY A 165 -10.76 -0.89 -8.10
N ALA A 166 -10.66 -0.71 -6.78
CA ALA A 166 -9.91 0.41 -6.21
C ALA A 166 -8.42 0.38 -6.63
N ALA A 167 -7.75 -0.77 -6.57
CA ALA A 167 -6.36 -0.88 -7.00
C ALA A 167 -6.17 -0.57 -8.50
N ILE A 168 -7.07 -1.06 -9.35
CA ILE A 168 -6.99 -0.92 -10.81
C ILE A 168 -7.32 0.51 -11.26
N ILE A 169 -8.44 1.06 -10.78
CA ILE A 169 -8.98 2.35 -11.25
C ILE A 169 -8.20 3.52 -10.64
N ILE A 170 -7.88 3.45 -9.36
CA ILE A 170 -7.28 4.59 -8.64
C ILE A 170 -5.78 4.65 -8.86
N PHE A 171 -5.11 3.50 -8.90
CA PHE A 171 -3.67 3.46 -8.93
C PHE A 171 -3.13 3.04 -10.30
N ARG A 172 -3.45 1.82 -10.75
CA ARG A 172 -2.70 1.18 -11.84
C ARG A 172 -3.54 0.16 -12.62
N ALA A 173 -3.88 0.49 -13.87
CA ALA A 173 -4.77 -0.30 -14.70
C ALA A 173 -4.22 -1.69 -15.08
N GLU A 174 -2.90 -1.86 -15.16
CA GLU A 174 -2.26 -3.13 -15.53
C GLU A 174 -2.52 -4.25 -14.51
N LEU A 175 -2.90 -3.91 -13.28
CA LEU A 175 -3.31 -4.87 -12.26
C LEU A 175 -4.53 -5.69 -12.70
N ALA A 176 -5.30 -5.19 -13.67
CA ALA A 176 -6.39 -5.93 -14.30
C ALA A 176 -5.91 -7.24 -14.93
N MET A 177 -4.65 -7.33 -15.40
CA MET A 177 -4.12 -8.58 -15.92
C MET A 177 -4.06 -9.67 -14.84
N LEU A 178 -3.58 -9.34 -13.63
CA LEU A 178 -3.49 -10.32 -12.55
C LEU A 178 -4.86 -10.58 -11.90
N LEU A 179 -5.52 -9.52 -11.44
CA LEU A 179 -6.76 -9.62 -10.66
C LEU A 179 -7.95 -10.00 -11.55
N GLY A 180 -7.95 -9.57 -12.81
CA GLY A 180 -8.91 -10.01 -13.81
C GLY A 180 -8.78 -11.50 -14.11
N LEU A 181 -7.56 -12.05 -14.18
CA LEU A 181 -7.37 -13.51 -14.34
C LEU A 181 -7.91 -14.29 -13.13
N TYR A 182 -7.76 -13.77 -11.91
CA TYR A 182 -8.34 -14.42 -10.72
C TYR A 182 -9.86 -14.44 -10.76
N LEU A 183 -10.47 -13.34 -11.22
CA LEU A 183 -11.92 -13.26 -11.42
C LEU A 183 -12.39 -14.21 -12.53
N LEU A 184 -11.70 -14.23 -13.67
CA LEU A 184 -12.00 -15.12 -14.80
C LEU A 184 -11.90 -16.59 -14.40
N TYR A 185 -10.89 -16.96 -13.62
CA TYR A 185 -10.74 -18.30 -13.07
C TYR A 185 -11.94 -18.69 -12.20
N ASP A 186 -12.39 -17.82 -11.28
CA ASP A 186 -13.55 -18.11 -10.45
C ASP A 186 -14.87 -18.15 -11.24
N LEU A 187 -15.02 -17.36 -12.31
CA LEU A 187 -16.14 -17.43 -13.24
C LEU A 187 -16.15 -18.74 -14.04
N TYR A 188 -14.99 -19.14 -14.58
CA TYR A 188 -14.84 -20.36 -15.38
C TYR A 188 -15.20 -21.61 -14.58
N TYR A 189 -14.70 -21.71 -13.34
CA TYR A 189 -15.03 -22.82 -12.43
C TYR A 189 -16.38 -22.66 -11.72
N LYS A 190 -17.23 -21.69 -12.14
CA LYS A 190 -18.57 -21.42 -11.60
C LYS A 190 -18.58 -21.23 -10.08
N ARG A 191 -17.49 -20.71 -9.52
CA ARG A 191 -17.38 -20.36 -8.09
C ARG A 191 -18.11 -19.06 -7.78
N VAL A 192 -18.34 -18.24 -8.81
CA VAL A 192 -19.10 -16.99 -8.74
C VAL A 192 -20.03 -16.92 -9.95
N LYS A 193 -21.25 -16.42 -9.74
CA LYS A 193 -22.19 -16.12 -10.83
C LYS A 193 -21.91 -14.75 -11.42
N LEU A 194 -22.02 -14.62 -12.74
CA LEU A 194 -21.81 -13.35 -13.45
C LEU A 194 -22.71 -12.23 -12.91
N GLU A 195 -23.97 -12.54 -12.58
CA GLU A 195 -24.91 -11.59 -11.97
C GLU A 195 -24.41 -11.00 -10.64
N THR A 196 -23.70 -11.80 -9.84
CA THR A 196 -23.15 -11.33 -8.56
C THR A 196 -22.01 -10.35 -8.77
N VAL A 197 -21.22 -10.54 -9.82
CA VAL A 197 -20.14 -9.61 -10.20
C VAL A 197 -20.74 -8.30 -10.70
N LEU A 198 -21.73 -8.36 -11.61
CA LEU A 198 -22.40 -7.19 -12.20
C LEU A 198 -23.19 -6.35 -11.18
N LYS A 199 -23.63 -6.93 -10.06
CA LYS A 199 -24.33 -6.20 -8.99
C LYS A 199 -23.38 -5.43 -8.06
N VAL A 200 -22.09 -5.75 -8.08
CA VAL A 200 -21.07 -5.12 -7.23
C VAL A 200 -20.24 -4.11 -8.01
N ALA A 201 -20.10 -4.30 -9.32
CA ALA A 201 -19.56 -3.32 -10.27
C ALA A 201 -20.54 -2.17 -10.48
#